data_AF-A0A844T456-F1
#
_entry.id   AF-A0A844T456-F1
#
_cell.length_a   1.000
_cell.length_b   1.000
_cell.length_c   1.000
_cell.angle_alpha   90.00
_cell.angle_beta   90.00
_cell.angle_gamma   90.00
#
_symmetry.space_group_name_H-M   'P 1'
#
loop_
_entity.id
_entity.type
_entity.pdbx_description
1 polymer ?
#
loop_
_entity_poly.entity_id
_entity_poly.type
_entity_poly.pdbx_seq_one_letter_code
_entity_poly.pdbx_strand_id
1 'polypeptide(L)'
;MERRATNLRISALICLTVAAPISDAFAQQTQRVSYKAGAENAKYTQQQFLDVGDVAGHQVRSYEIHRTFPTNPPVVNGLKIKETWTRGVSDYVDNNGYADTLETGRLSD
;
A
#
# COMPACT_ATOMS: atom_id res chain seq x y z
N MET A 1 64.74 29.97 -44.21
CA MET A 1 64.55 28.63 -44.81
C MET A 1 64.03 27.73 -43.70
N GLU A 2 62.88 27.06 -43.75
CA GLU A 2 61.82 26.86 -44.72
C GLU A 2 60.51 26.66 -43.92
N ARG A 3 59.37 27.02 -44.52
CA ARG A 3 58.03 26.64 -44.05
C ARG A 3 57.71 25.24 -44.58
N ARG A 4 56.92 24.45 -43.86
CA ARG A 4 55.80 23.65 -44.41
C ARG A 4 54.97 22.98 -43.29
N ALA A 5 53.73 23.42 -43.20
CA ALA A 5 52.64 22.80 -42.45
C ALA A 5 52.10 21.58 -43.22
N THR A 6 51.53 20.57 -42.54
CA THR A 6 50.39 19.80 -43.07
C THR A 6 49.54 19.21 -41.93
N ASN A 7 48.24 19.38 -42.09
CA ASN A 7 47.18 19.18 -41.10
C ASN A 7 46.65 17.72 -41.04
N LEU A 8 45.98 17.43 -39.92
CA LEU A 8 44.69 16.71 -39.81
C LEU A 8 44.65 15.21 -40.17
N ARG A 9 44.28 14.36 -39.18
CA ARG A 9 43.06 13.52 -39.21
C ARG A 9 42.60 13.18 -37.79
N ILE A 10 41.49 13.79 -37.38
CA ILE A 10 40.70 13.39 -36.22
C ILE A 10 39.89 12.15 -36.65
N SER A 11 40.23 10.99 -36.12
CA SER A 11 39.40 9.78 -36.28
C SER A 11 38.51 9.66 -35.04
N ALA A 12 37.30 10.21 -35.15
CA ALA A 12 36.24 10.04 -34.16
C ALA A 12 35.72 8.59 -34.22
N LEU A 13 36.00 7.80 -33.17
CA LEU A 13 35.34 6.52 -32.96
C LEU A 13 34.02 6.80 -32.24
N ILE A 14 32.93 6.88 -33.00
CA ILE A 14 31.56 6.99 -32.46
C ILE A 14 31.20 5.62 -31.89
N CYS A 15 31.42 5.44 -30.58
CA CYS A 15 30.84 4.32 -29.85
C CYS A 15 29.35 4.62 -29.68
N LEU A 16 28.52 3.87 -30.41
CA LEU A 16 27.07 3.85 -30.28
C LEU A 16 26.72 3.34 -28.87
N THR A 17 26.59 4.23 -27.91
CA THR A 17 25.95 3.94 -26.62
C THR A 17 24.48 3.69 -26.89
N VAL A 18 24.10 2.41 -26.89
CA VAL A 18 22.70 1.98 -26.84
C VAL A 18 22.06 2.65 -25.62
N ALA A 19 21.16 3.61 -25.84
CA ALA A 19 20.27 4.09 -24.81
C ALA A 19 19.38 2.91 -24.41
N ALA A 20 19.76 2.18 -23.36
CA ALA A 20 18.81 1.32 -22.68
C ALA A 20 17.70 2.24 -22.17
N PRO A 21 16.40 1.92 -22.40
CA PRO A 21 15.37 2.57 -21.62
C PRO A 21 15.66 2.20 -20.16
N ILE A 22 16.16 3.16 -19.39
CA ILE A 22 16.07 3.11 -17.93
C ILE A 22 14.58 3.24 -17.68
N SER A 23 13.87 2.12 -17.75
CA SER A 23 12.54 2.05 -17.19
C SER A 23 12.76 2.23 -15.70
N ASP A 24 12.49 3.43 -15.18
CA ASP A 24 12.25 3.60 -13.76
C ASP A 24 11.03 2.72 -13.45
N ALA A 25 11.30 1.48 -13.05
CA ALA A 25 10.31 0.67 -12.40
C ALA A 25 9.96 1.44 -11.14
N PHE A 26 8.81 2.13 -11.14
CA PHE A 26 8.21 2.66 -9.93
C PHE A 26 7.92 1.46 -9.02
N ALA A 27 8.91 1.07 -8.22
CA ALA A 27 8.73 0.08 -7.18
C ALA A 27 7.67 0.64 -6.23
N GLN A 28 6.66 -0.17 -5.93
CA GLN A 28 5.64 0.21 -4.97
C GLN A 28 6.34 0.49 -3.64
N GLN A 29 6.36 1.76 -3.20
CA GLN A 29 6.95 2.12 -1.93
C GLN A 29 6.11 1.50 -0.81
N THR A 30 6.66 0.47 -0.17
CA THR A 30 6.03 -0.21 0.97
C THR A 30 6.68 0.25 2.26
N GLN A 31 5.86 0.66 3.22
CA GLN A 31 6.32 0.89 4.60
C GLN A 31 5.62 -0.11 5.52
N ARG A 32 6.38 -0.77 6.39
CA ARG A 32 5.77 -1.57 7.47
C ARG A 32 5.24 -0.63 8.54
N VAL A 33 3.97 -0.80 8.87
CA VAL A 33 3.29 -0.07 9.95
C VAL A 33 2.78 -1.10 10.94
N SER A 34 3.01 -0.87 12.22
CA SER A 34 2.49 -1.69 13.31
C SER A 34 1.93 -0.78 14.38
N TYR A 35 0.70 -1.04 14.81
CA TYR A 35 0.01 -0.27 15.83
C TYR A 35 -0.91 -1.16 16.64
N LYS A 36 -1.23 -0.73 17.85
CA LYS A 36 -2.30 -1.33 18.64
C LYS A 36 -3.62 -0.72 18.18
N ALA A 37 -4.56 -1.55 17.77
CA ALA A 37 -5.92 -1.15 17.46
C ALA A 37 -6.82 -1.49 18.65
N GLY A 38 -7.21 -0.48 19.43
CA GLY A 38 -8.19 -0.65 20.51
C GLY A 38 -9.60 -0.78 19.96
N ALA A 39 -10.41 -1.67 20.56
CA ALA A 39 -11.81 -1.87 20.18
C ALA A 39 -12.67 -0.62 20.46
N GLU A 40 -12.29 0.18 21.46
CA GLU A 40 -12.97 1.42 21.84
C GLU A 40 -12.93 2.50 20.75
N ASN A 41 -11.98 2.43 19.83
CA ASN A 41 -11.81 3.38 18.72
C ASN A 41 -12.27 2.79 17.37
N ALA A 42 -12.88 1.60 17.37
CA ALA A 42 -13.40 0.94 16.17
C ALA A 42 -14.92 0.78 16.28
N LYS A 43 -15.64 1.09 15.20
CA LYS A 43 -17.10 0.97 15.15
C LYS A 43 -17.51 0.29 13.85
N TYR A 44 -18.41 -0.68 13.95
CA TYR A 44 -19.15 -1.15 12.80
C TYR A 44 -20.14 -0.07 12.37
N THR A 45 -19.93 0.51 11.20
CA THR A 45 -20.86 1.50 10.61
C THR A 45 -21.95 0.82 9.81
N GLN A 46 -21.62 -0.33 9.22
CA GLN A 46 -22.56 -1.21 8.52
C GLN A 46 -22.18 -2.67 8.81
N GLN A 47 -23.20 -3.50 9.02
CA GLN A 47 -23.00 -4.93 9.17
C GLN A 47 -24.26 -5.68 8.73
N GLN A 48 -24.05 -6.71 7.92
CA GLN A 48 -25.09 -7.66 7.52
C GLN A 48 -24.52 -9.06 7.71
N PHE A 49 -25.34 -9.98 8.19
CA PHE A 49 -24.93 -11.37 8.41
C PHE A 49 -25.99 -12.35 7.97
N LEU A 50 -25.51 -13.52 7.55
CA LEU A 50 -26.29 -14.71 7.26
C LEU A 50 -25.85 -15.79 8.25
N ASP A 51 -26.79 -16.34 9.02
CA ASP A 51 -26.57 -17.56 9.78
C ASP A 51 -26.62 -18.75 8.81
N VAL A 52 -25.52 -19.49 8.70
CA VAL A 52 -25.36 -20.53 7.67
C VAL A 52 -26.17 -21.79 8.02
N GLY A 53 -26.22 -22.15 9.30
CA GLY A 53 -27.06 -23.22 9.83
C GLY A 53 -26.51 -24.64 9.66
N ASP A 54 -25.28 -24.80 9.18
CA ASP A 54 -24.55 -26.06 9.14
C ASP A 54 -23.96 -26.45 10.51
N VAL A 55 -23.42 -25.48 11.25
CA VAL A 55 -22.98 -25.61 12.64
C VAL A 55 -23.40 -24.39 13.47
N ALA A 56 -23.53 -24.56 14.78
CA ALA A 56 -23.91 -23.47 15.67
C ALA A 56 -22.88 -22.33 15.63
N GLY A 57 -23.36 -21.08 15.55
CA GLY A 57 -22.51 -19.90 15.57
C GLY A 57 -21.80 -19.57 14.24
N HIS A 58 -22.04 -20.34 13.17
CA HIS A 58 -21.50 -20.05 11.86
C HIS A 58 -22.22 -18.88 11.17
N GLN A 59 -21.48 -17.81 10.89
CA GLN A 59 -21.96 -16.60 10.22
C GLN A 59 -21.07 -16.17 9.07
N VAL A 60 -21.69 -15.91 7.92
CA VAL A 60 -21.09 -15.14 6.83
C VAL A 60 -21.52 -13.68 6.95
N ARG A 61 -20.58 -12.74 6.90
CA ARG A 61 -20.83 -11.31 7.15
C ARG A 61 -20.27 -10.44 6.04
N SER A 62 -20.98 -9.36 5.75
CA SER A 62 -20.45 -8.18 5.05
C SER A 62 -20.42 -7.01 6.04
N TYR A 63 -19.30 -6.30 6.12
CA TYR A 63 -19.11 -5.28 7.14
C TYR A 63 -18.29 -4.08 6.67
N GLU A 64 -18.52 -2.97 7.37
CA GLU A 64 -17.69 -1.77 7.32
C GLU A 64 -17.31 -1.37 8.76
N ILE A 65 -16.01 -1.23 9.01
CA ILE A 65 -15.45 -0.76 10.27
C ILE A 65 -14.78 0.58 10.04
N HIS A 66 -15.19 1.59 10.80
CA HIS A 66 -14.48 2.87 10.91
C HIS A 66 -13.61 2.87 12.16
N ARG A 67 -12.33 3.23 12.02
CA ARG A 67 -11.37 3.32 13.12
C ARG A 67 -10.72 4.69 13.18
N THR A 68 -10.58 5.24 14.39
CA THR A 68 -9.84 6.49 14.64
C THR A 68 -8.61 6.25 15.53
N PHE A 69 -7.66 7.20 15.53
CA PHE A 69 -6.42 7.09 16.30
C PHE A 69 -6.15 8.35 17.14
N PRO A 70 -6.88 8.53 18.27
CA PRO A 70 -6.77 9.76 19.06
C PRO A 70 -5.44 9.90 19.81
N THR A 71 -4.77 8.79 20.15
CA THR A 71 -3.49 8.77 20.87
C THR A 71 -2.47 7.97 20.08
N ASN A 72 -1.25 8.50 19.93
CA ASN A 72 -0.13 7.87 19.22
C ASN A 72 -0.52 7.29 17.84
N PRO A 73 -1.03 8.12 16.91
CA PRO A 73 -1.49 7.64 15.61
C PRO A 73 -0.36 6.98 14.81
N PRO A 74 -0.66 5.93 14.02
CA PRO A 74 0.31 5.33 13.11
C PRO A 74 0.84 6.37 12.13
N VAL A 75 2.12 6.25 11.73
CA VAL A 75 2.76 7.19 10.80
C VAL A 75 3.21 6.46 9.54
N VAL A 76 2.80 6.95 8.38
CA VAL A 76 3.19 6.49 7.05
C VAL A 76 3.79 7.66 6.29
N ASN A 77 5.01 7.50 5.78
CA ASN A 77 5.74 8.53 5.05
C ASN A 77 5.81 9.88 5.80
N GLY A 78 5.98 9.83 7.13
CA GLY A 78 6.01 11.01 8.00
C GLY A 78 4.65 11.65 8.30
N LEU A 79 3.57 11.19 7.65
CA LEU A 79 2.21 11.65 7.86
C LEU A 79 1.46 10.74 8.83
N LYS A 80 0.71 11.34 9.75
CA LYS A 80 -0.11 10.59 10.70
C LYS A 80 -1.35 10.05 9.99
N ILE A 81 -1.72 8.81 10.27
CA ILE A 81 -3.02 8.26 9.86
C ILE A 81 -4.06 8.78 10.86
N LYS A 82 -5.04 9.54 10.37
CA LYS A 82 -6.12 10.10 11.19
C LYS A 82 -7.20 9.05 11.49
N GLU A 83 -7.54 8.27 10.47
CA GLU A 83 -8.61 7.27 10.50
C GLU A 83 -8.38 6.21 9.41
N THR A 84 -8.95 5.02 9.63
CA THR A 84 -9.05 3.98 8.60
C THR A 84 -10.48 3.47 8.47
N TRP A 85 -10.77 2.97 7.27
CA TRP A 85 -12.00 2.27 6.94
C TRP A 85 -11.63 0.88 6.42
N THR A 86 -12.11 -0.13 7.13
CA THR A 86 -12.01 -1.54 6.71
C THR A 86 -13.35 -1.97 6.16
N ARG A 87 -13.39 -2.49 4.93
CA ARG A 87 -14.58 -3.07 4.31
C ARG A 87 -14.24 -4.49 3.91
N GLY A 88 -15.13 -5.43 4.21
CA GLY A 88 -14.80 -6.82 3.93
C GLY A 88 -15.96 -7.76 4.08
N VAL A 89 -15.64 -9.01 3.76
CA VAL A 89 -16.49 -10.17 3.99
C VAL A 89 -15.75 -11.15 4.89
N SER A 90 -16.48 -11.78 5.81
CA SER A 90 -15.93 -12.84 6.67
C SER A 90 -16.85 -14.05 6.68
N ASP A 91 -16.24 -15.22 6.82
CA ASP A 91 -16.89 -16.51 7.03
C ASP A 91 -16.31 -17.07 8.33
N TYR A 92 -17.08 -16.96 9.41
CA TYR A 92 -16.63 -17.26 10.76
C TYR A 92 -17.52 -18.27 11.48
N VAL A 93 -16.88 -19.23 12.15
CA VAL A 93 -17.45 -20.01 13.26
C VAL A 93 -16.76 -19.52 14.53
N ASP A 94 -17.53 -19.06 15.52
CA ASP A 94 -16.99 -18.54 16.79
C ASP A 94 -15.89 -17.48 16.61
N ASN A 95 -16.09 -16.57 15.65
CA ASN A 95 -15.16 -15.48 15.30
C ASN A 95 -13.79 -15.98 14.79
N ASN A 96 -13.73 -17.21 14.27
CA ASN A 96 -12.59 -17.81 13.63
C ASN A 96 -12.94 -18.28 12.23
N GLY A 97 -12.08 -18.02 11.26
CA GLY A 97 -12.28 -18.41 9.87
C GLY A 97 -11.64 -17.44 8.90
N TYR A 98 -12.12 -17.43 7.68
CA TYR A 98 -11.56 -16.62 6.59
C TYR A 98 -12.20 -15.24 6.58
N ALA A 99 -11.39 -14.22 6.29
CA ALA A 99 -11.89 -12.90 5.96
C ALA A 99 -11.08 -12.31 4.81
N ASP A 100 -11.79 -11.66 3.89
CA ASP A 100 -11.19 -10.81 2.87
C ASP A 100 -11.56 -9.36 3.15
N THR A 101 -10.55 -8.49 3.19
CA THR A 101 -10.71 -7.11 3.62
C THR A 101 -9.91 -6.15 2.77
N LEU A 102 -10.54 -5.04 2.43
CA LEU A 102 -9.89 -3.84 1.94
C LEU A 102 -9.79 -2.82 3.08
N GLU A 103 -8.60 -2.28 3.31
CA GLU A 103 -8.38 -1.17 4.23
C GLU A 103 -7.94 0.08 3.48
N THR A 104 -8.54 1.21 3.84
CA THR A 104 -8.19 2.55 3.32
C THR A 104 -7.94 3.48 4.49
N GLY A 105 -6.93 4.35 4.40
CA GLY A 105 -6.57 5.29 5.46
C GLY A 105 -6.57 6.74 4.99
N ARG A 106 -7.09 7.66 5.81
CA ARG A 106 -6.96 9.10 5.59
C ARG A 106 -5.78 9.64 6.38
N LEU A 107 -4.88 10.33 5.71
CA LEU A 107 -3.74 10.99 6.33
C LEU A 107 -4.16 12.33 6.96
N SER A 108 -3.36 12.81 7.92
CA SER A 108 -3.47 14.16 8.46
C SER A 108 -3.10 15.18 7.38
N ASP A 109 -3.88 16.26 7.32
CA ASP A 109 -3.63 17.42 6.46
C ASP A 109 -2.47 18.27 7.01
#